data_AF-A0A8J2SA87-F1
#
_entry.id   AF-A0A8J2SA87-F1
#
_cell.length_a   1.000
_cell.length_b   1.000
_cell.length_c   1.000
_cell.angle_alpha   90.00
_cell.angle_beta   90.00
_cell.angle_gamma   90.00
#
_symmetry.space_group_name_H-M   'P 1'
#
loop_
_entity.id
_entity.type
_entity.pdbx_description
1 polymer ?
#
loop_
_entity_poly.entity_id
_entity_poly.type
_entity_poly.pdbx_seq_one_letter_code
_entity_poly.pdbx_strand_id
1 'polypeptide(L)'
;MASSNLLDLIFQAVSQNSVSNLQKVRDSYGLKAIVTNLFKCNEQNETPVQLAIMKESFFIVKWFVGQLKESFLLNLYKPQCSFAISQMISTQQFPIIEFIVYLVETKHPHSSPWLEFVANVIKSSSITQCKKIVGLELIGTLFIFPLNTLGNIYTSRDMALNGLHRWKDSLTLRLSLPDGDLAALKIDAVLSEVAQKALTNQIQEMSIAELEQQLISFQEPMEDWRFLCDTLRIRALLMTQRILNQFNSKLLPSSPYLFHLKNLLEYARDCSCRNQFSRATNIYLLIMEQSIHFNPKTSSSKCIDVFIGTLHLLSKCFSKMESEPVDNPEREEFSAGNLLMAITFCTVTAKFLPVSSTHFYIETKRLDFMTIFYKFVLMLVQNFPELNEQENEKLDDCLTNYFRINVNKSTFLLHAALNDSSRPLDAISLKTIQLFLKLGADPNASNEYGKTPLLLLAEKWDQFSSQMEWYILIFQAFIDAGSHLDTARPDGETVLTILRDRLKKNDEGIHPYFDSVINSVLPLSCYCARVIRQHGITFHEAHQLPLGLSAFVSCHSAKVPTSSSFEDE
;
A
#
# COMPACT_ATOMS: atom_id res chain seq x y z
N MET A 1 36.36 23.63 -21.86
CA MET A 1 34.90 23.42 -22.00
C MET A 1 34.26 24.78 -21.93
N ALA A 2 33.60 25.22 -22.99
CA ALA A 2 32.98 26.55 -23.06
C ALA A 2 32.02 26.74 -21.88
N SER A 3 32.04 27.91 -21.25
CA SER A 3 31.16 28.24 -20.14
C SER A 3 29.71 28.32 -20.65
N SER A 4 29.02 27.18 -20.68
CA SER A 4 27.58 27.13 -20.90
C SER A 4 26.92 28.05 -19.88
N ASN A 5 26.08 28.98 -20.34
CA ASN A 5 25.33 29.88 -19.47
C ASN A 5 24.54 29.03 -18.46
N LEU A 6 24.55 29.41 -17.18
CA LEU A 6 23.84 28.70 -16.11
C LEU A 6 22.37 28.45 -16.46
N LEU A 7 21.75 29.41 -17.15
CA LEU A 7 20.37 29.29 -17.62
C LEU A 7 20.20 28.10 -18.59
N ASP A 8 21.14 27.93 -19.54
CA ASP A 8 21.12 26.84 -20.52
C ASP A 8 21.29 25.48 -19.84
N LEU A 9 22.15 25.40 -18.82
CA LEU A 9 22.33 24.18 -18.03
C LEU A 9 21.05 23.77 -17.30
N ILE A 10 20.32 24.75 -16.76
CA ILE A 10 19.03 24.50 -16.10
C ILE A 10 18.00 24.02 -17.14
N PHE A 11 17.84 24.72 -18.27
CA PHE A 11 16.91 24.32 -19.32
C PHE A 11 17.25 22.96 -19.94
N GLN A 12 18.54 22.64 -20.09
CA GLN A 12 18.99 21.34 -20.56
C GLN A 12 18.62 20.23 -19.56
N ALA A 13 18.85 20.46 -18.26
CA ALA A 13 18.50 19.48 -17.22
C ALA A 13 16.98 19.26 -17.12
N VAL A 14 16.17 20.31 -17.23
CA VAL A 14 14.71 20.22 -17.33
C VAL A 14 14.30 19.45 -18.58
N SER A 15 14.93 19.76 -19.72
CA SER A 15 14.62 19.13 -21.00
C SER A 15 14.93 17.63 -21.00
N GLN A 16 15.95 17.21 -20.25
CA GLN A 16 16.36 15.83 -20.05
C GLN A 16 15.62 15.13 -18.90
N ASN A 17 14.69 15.82 -18.20
CA ASN A 17 13.98 15.29 -17.03
C ASN A 17 14.93 14.77 -15.92
N SER A 18 16.07 15.45 -15.71
CA SER A 18 17.16 14.97 -14.85
C SER A 18 17.34 15.80 -13.58
N VAL A 19 16.77 15.30 -12.46
CA VAL A 19 16.95 15.90 -11.12
C VAL A 19 18.42 15.83 -10.70
N SER A 20 19.16 14.79 -11.08
CA SER A 20 20.58 14.65 -10.73
C SER A 20 21.43 15.73 -11.40
N ASN A 21 21.12 16.11 -12.64
CA ASN A 21 21.78 17.21 -13.31
C ASN A 21 21.43 18.56 -12.66
N LEU A 22 20.17 18.78 -12.29
CA LEU A 22 19.79 19.98 -11.51
C LEU A 22 20.50 20.05 -10.17
N GLN A 23 20.69 18.91 -9.49
CA GLN A 23 21.43 18.85 -8.24
C GLN A 23 22.90 19.21 -8.45
N LYS A 24 23.56 18.69 -9.49
CA LYS A 24 24.95 19.08 -9.84
C LYS A 24 25.09 20.58 -10.11
N VAL A 25 24.11 21.16 -10.82
CA VAL A 25 24.08 22.62 -11.07
C VAL A 25 23.90 23.37 -9.76
N ARG A 26 23.00 22.92 -8.87
CA ARG A 26 22.82 23.51 -7.54
C ARG A 26 24.10 23.44 -6.71
N ASP A 27 24.80 22.32 -6.72
CA ASP A 27 26.03 22.12 -5.95
C ASP A 27 27.17 23.00 -6.49
N SER A 28 27.19 23.25 -7.79
CA SER A 28 28.25 24.04 -8.45
C SER A 28 28.03 25.56 -8.36
N TYR A 29 26.78 26.02 -8.44
CA TYR A 29 26.44 27.45 -8.54
C TYR A 29 25.71 28.01 -7.32
N GLY A 30 25.26 27.14 -6.41
CA GLY A 30 24.56 27.51 -5.18
C GLY A 30 23.07 27.86 -5.35
N LEU A 31 22.34 27.82 -4.24
CA LEU A 31 20.88 28.04 -4.18
C LEU A 31 20.46 29.41 -4.76
N LYS A 32 21.23 30.46 -4.46
CA LYS A 32 20.97 31.83 -4.95
C LYS A 32 20.92 31.88 -6.48
N ALA A 33 21.88 31.24 -7.13
CA ALA A 33 22.00 31.25 -8.58
C ALA A 33 20.87 30.44 -9.22
N ILE A 34 20.50 29.30 -8.64
CA ILE A 34 19.34 28.52 -9.08
C ILE A 34 18.08 29.34 -9.03
N VAL A 35 17.70 29.85 -7.85
CA VAL A 35 16.43 30.57 -7.64
C VAL A 35 16.34 31.74 -8.60
N THR A 36 17.36 32.59 -8.70
CA THR A 36 17.36 33.76 -9.60
C THR A 36 17.15 33.41 -11.08
N ASN A 37 17.58 32.22 -11.52
CA ASN A 37 17.41 31.78 -12.91
C ASN A 37 16.11 31.01 -13.16
N LEU A 38 15.37 30.59 -12.12
CA LEU A 38 14.03 29.98 -12.29
C LEU A 38 13.00 30.93 -12.90
N PHE A 39 13.27 32.24 -12.89
CA PHE A 39 12.37 33.28 -13.39
C PHE A 39 12.81 33.86 -14.73
N LYS A 40 13.99 33.47 -15.24
CA LYS A 40 14.47 33.97 -16.52
C LYS A 40 13.87 33.13 -17.64
N CYS A 41 13.43 33.81 -18.69
CA CYS A 41 12.90 33.13 -19.84
C CYS A 41 14.00 32.64 -20.78
N ASN A 42 13.74 31.53 -21.46
CA ASN A 42 14.45 31.17 -22.69
C ASN A 42 14.03 32.09 -23.86
N GLU A 43 14.58 31.83 -25.04
CA GLU A 43 14.23 32.53 -26.29
C GLU A 43 12.76 32.41 -26.68
N GLN A 44 12.05 31.38 -26.19
CA GLN A 44 10.63 31.13 -26.40
C GLN A 44 9.73 31.83 -25.36
N ASN A 45 10.31 32.67 -24.51
CA ASN A 45 9.65 33.38 -23.42
C ASN A 45 9.06 32.45 -22.33
N GLU A 46 9.64 31.25 -22.16
CA GLU A 46 9.24 30.26 -21.15
C GLU A 46 10.26 30.24 -20.02
N THR A 47 9.80 30.14 -18.78
CA THR A 47 10.67 29.88 -17.61
C THR A 47 10.99 28.38 -17.48
N PRO A 48 12.07 27.99 -16.79
CA PRO A 48 12.37 26.58 -16.50
C PRO A 48 11.22 25.84 -15.80
N VAL A 49 10.48 26.56 -14.96
CA VAL A 49 9.31 26.06 -14.27
C VAL A 49 8.16 25.75 -15.24
N GLN A 50 7.85 26.69 -16.14
CA GLN A 50 6.81 26.49 -17.16
C GLN A 50 7.16 25.32 -18.08
N LEU A 51 8.43 25.23 -18.52
CA LEU A 51 8.88 24.11 -19.35
C LEU A 51 8.74 22.76 -18.62
N ALA A 52 9.08 22.71 -17.33
CA ALA A 52 8.92 21.50 -16.52
C ALA A 52 7.44 21.08 -16.41
N ILE A 53 6.53 22.06 -16.27
CA ILE A 53 5.08 21.83 -16.24
C ILE A 53 4.58 21.32 -17.61
N MET A 54 4.97 21.98 -18.70
CA MET A 54 4.59 21.60 -20.07
C MET A 54 5.08 20.19 -20.45
N LYS A 55 6.20 19.74 -19.89
CA LYS A 55 6.72 18.39 -20.06
C LYS A 55 6.19 17.36 -19.07
N GLU A 56 5.23 17.73 -18.22
CA GLU A 56 4.66 16.87 -17.17
C GLU A 56 5.74 16.27 -16.25
N SER A 57 6.81 17.03 -16.00
CA SER A 57 7.98 16.57 -15.28
C SER A 57 7.81 16.81 -13.76
N PHE A 58 7.00 15.97 -13.12
CA PHE A 58 6.65 16.08 -11.71
C PHE A 58 7.84 16.13 -10.76
N PHE A 59 8.89 15.34 -11.02
CA PHE A 59 10.08 15.29 -10.18
C PHE A 59 10.89 16.60 -10.22
N ILE A 60 10.93 17.26 -11.38
CA ILE A 60 11.61 18.53 -11.58
C ILE A 60 10.82 19.66 -10.92
N VAL A 61 9.50 19.69 -11.09
CA VAL A 61 8.62 20.66 -10.41
C VAL A 61 8.76 20.55 -8.90
N LYS A 62 8.70 19.33 -8.35
CA LYS A 62 8.92 19.07 -6.92
C LYS A 62 10.29 19.54 -6.44
N TRP A 63 11.33 19.32 -7.23
CA TRP A 63 12.68 19.78 -6.90
C TRP A 63 12.76 21.32 -6.86
N PHE A 64 12.18 22.02 -7.84
CA PHE A 64 12.13 23.49 -7.87
C PHE A 64 11.39 24.09 -6.68
N VAL A 65 10.24 23.52 -6.33
CA VAL A 65 9.50 23.93 -5.13
C VAL A 65 10.34 23.78 -3.87
N GLY A 66 11.10 22.68 -3.76
CA GLY A 66 12.07 22.48 -2.67
C GLY A 66 13.08 23.63 -2.57
N GLN A 67 13.58 24.12 -3.71
CA GLN A 67 14.50 25.27 -3.76
C GLN A 67 13.84 26.56 -3.29
N LEU A 68 12.61 26.82 -3.75
CA LEU A 68 11.86 28.02 -3.37
C LEU A 68 11.57 28.05 -1.87
N LYS A 69 11.21 26.91 -1.29
CA LYS A 69 10.95 26.80 0.14
C LYS A 69 12.23 27.00 0.96
N GLU A 70 13.32 26.38 0.56
CA GLU A 70 14.62 26.55 1.24
C GLU A 70 15.09 28.01 1.18
N SER A 71 14.94 28.67 0.02
CA SER A 71 15.20 30.10 -0.13
C SER A 71 14.34 30.93 0.80
N PHE A 72 13.04 30.64 0.89
CA PHE A 72 12.12 31.35 1.78
C PHE A 72 12.51 31.20 3.25
N LEU A 73 12.86 29.99 3.70
CA LEU A 73 13.27 29.72 5.08
C LEU A 73 14.56 30.44 5.46
N LEU A 74 15.46 30.65 4.49
CA LEU A 74 16.66 31.47 4.66
C LEU A 74 16.38 32.98 4.54
N ASN A 75 15.11 33.40 4.44
CA ASN A 75 14.65 34.77 4.18
C ASN A 75 15.24 35.40 2.91
N LEU A 76 15.57 34.57 1.92
CA LEU A 76 16.12 35.00 0.64
C LEU A 76 15.00 35.07 -0.42
N TYR A 77 14.97 36.17 -1.19
CA TYR A 77 14.20 36.31 -2.43
C TYR A 77 12.67 36.10 -2.32
N LYS A 78 12.04 36.55 -1.23
CA LYS A 78 10.57 36.46 -1.03
C LYS A 78 9.74 36.99 -2.22
N PRO A 79 10.04 38.17 -2.82
CA PRO A 79 9.31 38.66 -3.98
C PRO A 79 9.39 37.72 -5.18
N GLN A 80 10.57 37.15 -5.43
CA GLN A 80 10.78 36.24 -6.53
C GLN A 80 10.07 34.90 -6.28
N CYS A 81 10.10 34.36 -5.06
CA CYS A 81 9.31 33.18 -4.70
C CYS A 81 7.80 33.41 -4.95
N SER A 82 7.28 34.59 -4.60
CA SER A 82 5.87 34.95 -4.84
C SER A 82 5.52 34.94 -6.34
N PHE A 83 6.41 35.49 -7.16
CA PHE A 83 6.27 35.50 -8.61
C PHE A 83 6.26 34.09 -9.22
N ALA A 84 7.20 33.20 -8.87
CA ALA A 84 7.18 31.81 -9.37
C ALA A 84 5.90 31.09 -8.98
N ILE A 85 5.50 31.18 -7.71
CA ILE A 85 4.29 30.50 -7.23
C ILE A 85 3.06 31.03 -7.98
N SER A 86 2.95 32.35 -8.17
CA SER A 86 1.86 32.95 -8.96
C SER A 86 1.84 32.43 -10.40
N GLN A 87 3.00 32.31 -11.06
CA GLN A 87 3.10 31.75 -12.41
C GLN A 87 2.71 30.27 -12.45
N MET A 88 3.19 29.47 -11.49
CA MET A 88 2.84 28.05 -11.39
C MET A 88 1.32 27.87 -11.29
N ILE A 89 0.66 28.56 -10.35
CA ILE A 89 -0.77 28.36 -10.08
C ILE A 89 -1.66 28.94 -11.22
N SER A 90 -1.17 29.95 -11.94
CA SER A 90 -1.88 30.56 -13.07
C SER A 90 -1.90 29.68 -14.32
N THR A 91 -0.97 28.72 -14.43
CA THR A 91 -0.88 27.83 -15.60
C THR A 91 -2.13 26.95 -15.71
N GLN A 92 -2.77 26.90 -16.88
CA GLN A 92 -4.02 26.15 -17.08
C GLN A 92 -3.81 24.64 -17.22
N GLN A 93 -2.62 24.22 -17.65
CA GLN A 93 -2.32 22.83 -18.00
C GLN A 93 -2.25 21.87 -16.80
N PHE A 94 -2.25 22.37 -15.56
CA PHE A 94 -1.96 21.54 -14.39
C PHE A 94 -2.95 21.80 -13.24
N PRO A 95 -3.52 20.76 -12.60
CA PRO A 95 -4.50 20.93 -11.53
C PRO A 95 -3.92 21.67 -10.32
N ILE A 96 -4.66 22.66 -9.81
CA ILE A 96 -4.26 23.42 -8.62
C ILE A 96 -4.03 22.55 -7.39
N ILE A 97 -4.76 21.42 -7.29
CA ILE A 97 -4.62 20.43 -6.22
C ILE A 97 -3.20 19.88 -6.18
N GLU A 98 -2.69 19.46 -7.34
CA GLU A 98 -1.36 18.87 -7.44
C GLU A 98 -0.27 19.90 -7.11
N PHE A 99 -0.42 21.14 -7.60
CA PHE A 99 0.51 22.22 -7.25
C PHE A 99 0.57 22.48 -5.77
N ILE A 100 -0.58 22.54 -5.09
CA ILE A 100 -0.60 22.84 -3.66
C ILE A 100 0.04 21.71 -2.86
N VAL A 101 -0.16 20.46 -3.27
CA VAL A 101 0.54 19.34 -2.64
C VAL A 101 2.04 19.40 -2.91
N TYR A 102 2.51 19.74 -4.11
CA TYR A 102 3.95 19.94 -4.35
C TYR A 102 4.53 21.07 -3.51
N LEU A 103 3.83 22.21 -3.45
CA LEU A 103 4.19 23.37 -2.62
C LEU A 103 4.42 22.99 -1.16
N VAL A 104 3.88 21.87 -0.70
CA VAL A 104 3.82 21.54 0.72
C VAL A 104 4.56 20.25 1.07
N GLU A 105 4.64 19.25 0.18
CA GLU A 105 5.38 17.99 0.33
C GLU A 105 6.92 18.13 0.21
N THR A 106 7.52 18.83 1.15
CA THR A 106 8.99 18.97 1.27
C THR A 106 9.44 18.52 2.66
N LYS A 107 10.73 18.15 2.81
CA LYS A 107 11.33 17.48 3.99
C LYS A 107 11.04 18.13 5.37
N HIS A 108 10.48 19.33 5.41
CA HIS A 108 10.00 20.01 6.62
C HIS A 108 8.56 20.50 6.41
N PRO A 109 7.54 19.64 6.54
CA PRO A 109 6.19 19.92 6.03
C PRO A 109 5.44 21.07 6.73
N HIS A 110 5.91 21.59 7.87
CA HIS A 110 5.10 22.44 8.75
C HIS A 110 5.76 23.74 9.22
N SER A 111 6.53 24.42 8.37
CA SER A 111 6.84 25.83 8.68
C SER A 111 5.58 26.67 8.45
N SER A 112 4.83 26.99 9.52
CA SER A 112 3.66 27.91 9.49
C SER A 112 3.89 29.12 8.57
N PRO A 113 5.07 29.79 8.60
CA PRO A 113 5.31 30.96 7.76
C PRO A 113 5.30 30.67 6.25
N TRP A 114 5.68 29.47 5.81
CA TRP A 114 5.64 29.09 4.39
C TRP A 114 4.21 28.89 3.90
N LEU A 115 3.37 28.22 4.69
CA LEU A 115 1.97 28.00 4.34
C LEU A 115 1.19 29.32 4.30
N GLU A 116 1.45 30.20 5.27
CA GLU A 116 0.91 31.57 5.28
C GLU A 116 1.35 32.36 4.05
N PHE A 117 2.64 32.29 3.71
CA PHE A 117 3.18 32.95 2.51
C PHE A 117 2.47 32.45 1.24
N VAL A 118 2.37 31.13 1.04
CA VAL A 118 1.68 30.55 -0.12
C VAL A 118 0.21 30.97 -0.15
N ALA A 119 -0.49 30.99 0.99
CA ALA A 119 -1.88 31.43 1.07
C ALA A 119 -2.04 32.89 0.64
N ASN A 120 -1.14 33.77 1.07
CA ASN A 120 -1.16 35.18 0.69
C ASN A 120 -0.91 35.35 -0.81
N VAL A 121 0.02 34.59 -1.39
CA VAL A 121 0.25 34.57 -2.84
C VAL A 121 -1.00 34.15 -3.60
N ILE A 122 -1.70 33.10 -3.16
CA ILE A 122 -2.96 32.66 -3.78
C ILE A 122 -4.01 33.77 -3.74
N LYS A 123 -4.18 34.44 -2.59
CA LYS A 123 -5.14 35.55 -2.46
C LYS A 123 -4.82 36.70 -3.42
N SER A 124 -3.56 37.11 -3.51
CA SER A 124 -3.12 38.24 -4.34
C SER A 124 -2.99 37.92 -5.83
N SER A 125 -2.96 36.65 -6.21
CA SER A 125 -2.78 36.23 -7.60
C SER A 125 -4.00 36.55 -8.48
N SER A 126 -3.80 36.55 -9.80
CA SER A 126 -4.84 36.77 -10.82
C SER A 126 -5.61 35.51 -11.21
N ILE A 127 -5.50 34.42 -10.44
CA ILE A 127 -6.21 33.16 -10.73
C ILE A 127 -7.72 33.29 -10.48
N THR A 128 -8.50 32.40 -11.08
CA THR A 128 -9.96 32.41 -10.94
C THR A 128 -10.40 32.23 -9.48
N GLN A 129 -11.58 32.76 -9.14
CA GLN A 129 -12.13 32.66 -7.78
C GLN A 129 -12.30 31.21 -7.33
N CYS A 130 -12.73 30.30 -8.20
CA CYS A 130 -12.81 28.87 -7.90
C CYS A 130 -11.43 28.27 -7.55
N LYS A 131 -10.36 28.66 -8.26
CA LYS A 131 -8.99 28.25 -7.93
C LYS A 131 -8.56 28.82 -6.58
N LYS A 132 -8.89 30.08 -6.27
CA LYS A 132 -8.60 30.68 -4.95
C LYS A 132 -9.30 29.93 -3.81
N ILE A 133 -10.59 29.61 -3.98
CA ILE A 133 -11.39 28.83 -3.02
C ILE A 133 -10.70 27.50 -2.75
N VAL A 134 -10.51 26.68 -3.78
CA VAL A 134 -9.88 25.34 -3.64
C VAL A 134 -8.50 25.45 -3.00
N GLY A 135 -7.73 26.47 -3.36
CA GLY A 135 -6.39 26.64 -2.81
C GLY A 135 -6.37 27.01 -1.34
N LEU A 136 -7.26 27.90 -0.91
CA LEU A 136 -7.42 28.25 0.50
C LEU A 136 -7.95 27.08 1.33
N GLU A 137 -8.85 26.28 0.78
CA GLU A 137 -9.37 25.09 1.45
C GLU A 137 -8.27 24.06 1.71
N LEU A 138 -7.46 23.75 0.69
CA LEU A 138 -6.33 22.82 0.82
C LEU A 138 -5.24 23.33 1.76
N ILE A 139 -4.91 24.63 1.72
CA ILE A 139 -3.96 25.18 2.70
C ILE A 139 -4.54 25.11 4.11
N GLY A 140 -5.84 25.35 4.27
CA GLY A 140 -6.53 25.16 5.54
C GLY A 140 -6.39 23.73 6.05
N THR A 141 -6.62 22.70 5.21
CA THR A 141 -6.46 21.29 5.63
C THR A 141 -5.03 20.97 6.09
N LEU A 142 -4.03 21.56 5.44
CA LEU A 142 -2.62 21.39 5.76
C LEU A 142 -2.20 21.96 7.12
N PHE A 143 -2.90 22.97 7.61
CA PHE A 143 -2.74 23.46 8.98
C PHE A 143 -3.40 22.55 10.02
N ILE A 144 -4.43 21.78 9.62
CA ILE A 144 -5.21 20.93 10.52
C ILE A 144 -4.63 19.52 10.69
N PHE A 145 -4.07 18.92 9.64
CA PHE A 145 -3.52 17.57 9.75
C PHE A 145 -2.40 17.38 10.80
N PRO A 146 -1.50 18.36 11.05
CA PRO A 146 -0.38 18.19 11.99
C PRO A 146 -0.77 18.24 13.48
N LEU A 147 -2.01 18.59 13.82
CA LEU A 147 -2.43 18.97 15.18
C LEU A 147 -2.13 17.93 16.28
N ASN A 148 -2.08 16.63 15.94
CA ASN A 148 -1.79 15.56 16.91
C ASN A 148 -0.32 15.09 16.89
N THR A 149 0.47 15.49 15.90
CA THR A 149 1.89 15.10 15.78
C THR A 149 2.83 16.04 16.54
N LEU A 150 2.35 17.25 16.80
CA LEU A 150 3.08 18.29 17.51
C LEU A 150 2.74 18.16 19.00
N GLY A 151 3.60 17.53 19.79
CA GLY A 151 3.40 17.36 21.24
C GLY A 151 3.28 18.65 22.07
N ASN A 152 3.15 19.82 21.43
CA ASN A 152 2.95 21.13 22.05
C ASN A 152 1.58 21.71 21.67
N ILE A 153 0.69 21.80 22.67
CA ILE A 153 -0.69 22.28 22.55
C ILE A 153 -0.76 23.70 21.98
N TYR A 154 0.17 24.59 22.33
CA TYR A 154 0.17 25.98 21.87
C TYR A 154 0.46 26.08 20.36
N THR A 155 1.44 25.32 19.86
CA THR A 155 1.76 25.28 18.44
C THR A 155 0.62 24.65 17.62
N SER A 156 -0.02 23.61 18.15
CA SER A 156 -1.21 23.04 17.53
C SER A 156 -2.35 24.05 17.46
N ARG A 157 -2.50 24.90 18.48
CA ARG A 157 -3.57 25.90 18.51
C ARG A 157 -3.44 26.99 17.48
N ASP A 158 -2.25 27.56 17.33
CA ASP A 158 -1.98 28.57 16.29
C ASP A 158 -2.19 28.00 14.89
N MET A 159 -1.77 26.75 14.66
CA MET A 159 -2.04 26.06 13.40
C MET A 159 -3.54 25.86 13.16
N ALA A 160 -4.30 25.41 14.16
CA ALA A 160 -5.74 25.22 14.01
C ALA A 160 -6.46 26.53 13.65
N LEU A 161 -6.12 27.62 14.33
CA LEU A 161 -6.65 28.97 14.04
C LEU A 161 -6.29 29.41 12.62
N ASN A 162 -5.03 29.22 12.20
CA ASN A 162 -4.61 29.51 10.83
C ASN A 162 -5.42 28.72 9.80
N GLY A 163 -5.64 27.42 10.04
CA GLY A 163 -6.48 26.56 9.19
C GLY A 163 -7.91 27.07 9.07
N LEU A 164 -8.55 27.36 10.21
CA LEU A 164 -9.89 27.91 10.28
C LEU A 164 -10.01 29.27 9.57
N HIS A 165 -9.03 30.16 9.72
CA HIS A 165 -9.00 31.43 8.99
C HIS A 165 -9.00 31.22 7.48
N ARG A 166 -8.21 30.27 6.95
CA ARG A 166 -8.21 29.97 5.52
C ARG A 166 -9.56 29.40 5.04
N TRP A 167 -10.20 28.57 5.85
CA TRP A 167 -11.55 28.08 5.54
C TRP A 167 -12.60 29.21 5.58
N LYS A 168 -12.51 30.14 6.53
CA LYS A 168 -13.33 31.35 6.57
C LYS A 168 -13.15 32.19 5.30
N ASP A 169 -11.90 32.46 4.91
CA ASP A 169 -11.59 33.20 3.68
C ASP A 169 -12.20 32.53 2.45
N SER A 170 -12.08 31.20 2.35
CA SER A 170 -12.69 30.42 1.27
C SER A 170 -14.22 30.56 1.26
N LEU A 171 -14.86 30.43 2.41
CA LEU A 171 -16.31 30.50 2.54
C LEU A 171 -16.86 31.89 2.22
N THR A 172 -16.16 32.95 2.63
CA THR A 172 -16.47 34.33 2.23
C THR A 172 -16.39 34.49 0.71
N LEU A 173 -15.35 33.93 0.07
CA LEU A 173 -15.25 33.95 -1.38
C LEU A 173 -16.39 33.16 -2.05
N ARG A 174 -16.84 32.04 -1.49
CA ARG A 174 -17.99 31.29 -2.01
C ARG A 174 -19.26 32.12 -1.99
N LEU A 175 -19.57 32.76 -0.87
CA LEU A 175 -20.80 33.55 -0.72
C LEU A 175 -20.84 34.80 -1.60
N SER A 176 -19.70 35.24 -2.12
CA SER A 176 -19.62 36.32 -3.10
C SER A 176 -19.80 35.88 -4.55
N LEU A 177 -19.94 34.57 -4.83
CA LEU A 177 -20.20 34.05 -6.18
C LEU A 177 -21.70 34.12 -6.54
N PRO A 178 -22.04 34.30 -7.83
CA PRO A 178 -23.42 34.14 -8.31
C PRO A 178 -23.92 32.69 -8.11
N ASP A 179 -25.22 32.51 -7.86
CA ASP A 179 -25.84 31.20 -7.54
C ASP A 179 -25.50 30.07 -8.55
N GLY A 180 -25.30 30.40 -9.83
CA GLY A 180 -24.92 29.42 -10.86
C GLY A 180 -23.51 28.84 -10.70
N ASP A 181 -22.56 29.62 -10.20
CA ASP A 181 -21.17 29.17 -9.94
C ASP A 181 -21.06 28.44 -8.58
N LEU A 182 -21.97 28.75 -7.65
CA LEU A 182 -22.09 28.06 -6.37
C LEU A 182 -22.51 26.59 -6.55
N ALA A 183 -23.43 26.34 -7.50
CA ALA A 183 -23.88 24.99 -7.85
C ALA A 183 -22.76 24.10 -8.40
N ALA A 184 -21.79 24.66 -9.13
CA ALA A 184 -20.62 23.91 -9.64
C ALA A 184 -19.62 23.51 -8.53
N LEU A 185 -19.71 24.14 -7.34
CA LEU A 185 -18.88 23.88 -6.16
C LEU A 185 -19.60 23.07 -5.08
N LYS A 186 -20.92 22.89 -5.20
CA LYS A 186 -21.70 21.95 -4.40
C LYS A 186 -21.60 20.58 -5.05
N ILE A 187 -20.79 19.71 -4.45
CA ILE A 187 -20.93 18.28 -4.72
C ILE A 187 -21.60 17.70 -3.49
N ASP A 188 -22.87 17.32 -3.66
CA ASP A 188 -23.52 16.32 -2.82
C ASP A 188 -22.78 15.00 -3.05
N ALA A 189 -21.63 14.86 -2.39
CA ALA A 189 -20.85 13.64 -2.47
C ALA A 189 -21.64 12.60 -1.67
N VAL A 190 -22.39 11.75 -2.36
CA VAL A 190 -22.97 10.56 -1.76
C VAL A 190 -21.80 9.73 -1.26
N LEU A 191 -21.55 9.81 0.06
CA LEU A 191 -20.51 9.05 0.73
C LEU A 191 -20.89 7.56 0.63
N SER A 192 -19.91 6.70 0.35
CA SER A 192 -20.09 5.24 0.46
C SER A 192 -20.51 4.90 1.89
N GLU A 193 -21.18 3.76 2.09
CA GLU A 193 -21.58 3.32 3.43
C GLU A 193 -20.38 3.23 4.38
N VAL A 194 -19.23 2.76 3.85
CA VAL A 194 -17.95 2.70 4.58
C VAL A 194 -17.46 4.10 4.95
N ALA A 195 -17.55 5.07 4.04
CA ALA A 195 -17.18 6.46 4.33
C ALA A 195 -18.08 7.10 5.39
N GLN A 196 -19.39 6.80 5.37
CA GLN A 196 -20.35 7.28 6.37
C GLN A 196 -20.02 6.73 7.77
N LYS A 197 -19.72 5.42 7.88
CA LYS A 197 -19.29 4.78 9.13
C LYS A 197 -17.94 5.33 9.63
N ALA A 198 -16.98 5.56 8.73
CA ALA A 198 -15.65 6.03 9.08
C ALA A 198 -15.61 7.50 9.56
N LEU A 199 -16.37 8.39 8.91
CA LEU A 199 -16.27 9.84 9.08
C LEU A 199 -17.47 10.46 9.84
N THR A 200 -18.49 9.66 10.17
CA THR A 200 -19.68 10.04 10.97
C THR A 200 -20.63 11.02 10.25
N ASN A 201 -21.95 10.75 10.30
CA ASN A 201 -23.03 11.52 9.63
C ASN A 201 -23.21 12.99 10.09
N GLN A 202 -22.43 13.49 11.04
CA GLN A 202 -22.71 14.76 11.72
C GLN A 202 -22.06 16.01 11.10
N ILE A 203 -21.34 15.88 9.98
CA ILE A 203 -20.64 17.04 9.40
C ILE A 203 -21.43 17.56 8.19
N GLN A 204 -22.43 18.39 8.47
CA GLN A 204 -23.07 19.26 7.47
C GLN A 204 -22.08 20.34 6.97
N GLU A 205 -22.37 20.95 5.82
CA GLU A 205 -21.60 22.09 5.32
C GLU A 205 -21.52 23.19 6.40
N MET A 206 -20.29 23.59 6.74
CA MET A 206 -20.05 24.53 7.83
C MET A 206 -20.55 25.93 7.44
N SER A 207 -21.46 26.48 8.24
CA SER A 207 -21.86 27.89 8.09
C SER A 207 -20.78 28.84 8.62
N ILE A 208 -20.79 30.10 8.18
CA ILE A 208 -19.88 31.12 8.73
C ILE A 208 -20.07 31.23 10.26
N ALA A 209 -21.31 31.20 10.73
CA ALA A 209 -21.64 31.33 12.15
C ALA A 209 -21.05 30.17 12.98
N GLU A 210 -21.12 28.94 12.49
CA GLU A 210 -20.51 27.78 13.14
C GLU A 210 -18.97 27.87 13.16
N LEU A 211 -18.37 28.34 12.06
CA LEU A 211 -16.92 28.54 11.98
C LEU A 211 -16.46 29.63 12.95
N GLU A 212 -17.23 30.71 13.07
CA GLU A 212 -16.96 31.79 14.03
C GLU A 212 -17.12 31.33 15.48
N GLN A 213 -18.14 30.54 15.80
CA GLN A 213 -18.26 29.92 17.12
C GLN A 213 -17.08 28.99 17.45
N GLN A 214 -16.59 28.23 16.46
CA GLN A 214 -15.37 27.43 16.65
C GLN A 214 -14.14 28.32 16.84
N LEU A 215 -13.96 29.38 16.06
CA LEU A 215 -12.84 30.31 16.29
C LEU A 215 -12.85 30.89 17.71
N ILE A 216 -14.03 31.17 18.27
CA ILE A 216 -14.19 31.65 19.66
C ILE A 216 -13.83 30.53 20.66
N SER A 217 -14.28 29.29 20.45
CA SER A 217 -13.94 28.18 21.36
C SER A 217 -12.43 27.88 21.39
N PHE A 218 -11.73 28.09 20.27
CA PHE A 218 -10.27 28.04 20.18
C PHE A 218 -9.57 29.23 20.85
N GLN A 219 -10.26 30.23 21.42
CA GLN A 219 -9.69 31.37 22.16
C GLN A 219 -9.72 31.19 23.69
N GLU A 220 -10.44 30.21 24.21
CA GLU A 220 -10.52 29.90 25.65
C GLU A 220 -9.66 28.68 26.06
N PRO A 221 -9.18 28.58 27.32
CA PRO A 221 -8.52 27.38 27.83
C PRO A 221 -9.56 26.26 28.00
N MET A 222 -9.44 25.19 27.20
CA MET A 222 -10.47 24.14 27.08
C MET A 222 -10.01 22.77 27.57
N GLU A 223 -10.93 22.04 28.22
CA GLU A 223 -10.76 20.64 28.64
C GLU A 223 -10.86 19.65 27.44
N ASP A 224 -11.64 19.99 26.40
CA ASP A 224 -11.99 19.09 25.28
C ASP A 224 -11.26 19.38 23.95
N TRP A 225 -10.03 19.89 24.03
CA TRP A 225 -9.16 20.17 22.86
C TRP A 225 -9.12 19.03 21.82
N ARG A 226 -9.13 17.80 22.30
CA ARG A 226 -8.96 16.59 21.48
C ARG A 226 -10.19 16.30 20.60
N PHE A 227 -11.39 16.43 21.16
CA PHE A 227 -12.63 16.22 20.41
C PHE A 227 -12.77 17.22 19.24
N LEU A 228 -12.38 18.46 19.51
CA LEU A 228 -12.39 19.53 18.52
C LEU A 228 -11.35 19.28 17.42
N CYS A 229 -10.15 18.82 17.77
CA CYS A 229 -9.13 18.43 16.79
C CYS A 229 -9.60 17.28 15.88
N ASP A 230 -10.27 16.26 16.43
CA ASP A 230 -10.85 15.17 15.62
C ASP A 230 -11.90 15.73 14.66
N THR A 231 -12.79 16.59 15.14
CA THR A 231 -13.83 17.22 14.31
C THR A 231 -13.23 18.00 13.14
N LEU A 232 -12.18 18.81 13.39
CA LEU A 232 -11.49 19.54 12.33
C LEU A 232 -10.77 18.61 11.36
N ARG A 233 -10.15 17.53 11.84
CA ARG A 233 -9.46 16.57 10.98
C ARG A 233 -10.42 15.84 10.06
N ILE A 234 -11.56 15.38 10.57
CA ILE A 234 -12.61 14.76 9.74
C ILE A 234 -13.10 15.76 8.69
N ARG A 235 -13.35 17.01 9.07
CA ARG A 235 -13.71 18.10 8.14
C ARG A 235 -12.63 18.30 7.06
N ALA A 236 -11.36 18.30 7.44
CA ALA A 236 -10.25 18.42 6.50
C ALA A 236 -10.16 17.23 5.53
N LEU A 237 -10.46 16.01 5.99
CA LEU A 237 -10.54 14.81 5.17
C LEU A 237 -11.69 14.90 4.17
N LEU A 238 -12.91 15.24 4.62
CA LEU A 238 -14.09 15.41 3.77
C LEU A 238 -13.89 16.52 2.74
N MET A 239 -13.28 17.64 3.16
CA MET A 239 -12.91 18.75 2.28
C MET A 239 -11.99 18.29 1.15
N THR A 240 -10.94 17.54 1.50
CA THR A 240 -9.98 17.00 0.53
C THR A 240 -10.67 16.01 -0.42
N GLN A 241 -11.52 15.12 0.10
CA GLN A 241 -12.28 14.16 -0.71
C GLN A 241 -13.21 14.88 -1.70
N ARG A 242 -13.96 15.89 -1.25
CA ARG A 242 -14.84 16.70 -2.10
C ARG A 242 -14.07 17.40 -3.22
N ILE A 243 -12.93 18.02 -2.89
CA ILE A 243 -12.06 18.67 -3.85
C ILE A 243 -11.55 17.65 -4.88
N LEU A 244 -11.13 16.46 -4.46
CA LEU A 244 -10.69 15.42 -5.40
C LEU A 244 -11.84 14.98 -6.33
N ASN A 245 -13.05 14.78 -5.81
CA ASN A 245 -14.21 14.41 -6.61
C ASN A 245 -14.57 15.49 -7.65
N GLN A 246 -14.46 16.78 -7.31
CA GLN A 246 -14.70 17.90 -8.24
C GLN A 246 -13.78 17.87 -9.45
N PHE A 247 -12.50 17.65 -9.23
CA PHE A 247 -11.50 17.74 -10.29
C PHE A 247 -11.34 16.44 -11.10
N ASN A 248 -11.71 15.29 -10.52
CA ASN A 248 -11.70 14.00 -11.22
C ASN A 248 -12.87 13.83 -12.22
N SER A 249 -13.93 14.64 -12.13
CA SER A 249 -15.12 14.57 -13.00
C SER A 249 -14.85 14.81 -14.49
N LYS A 250 -13.71 15.40 -14.86
CA LYS A 250 -13.41 15.79 -16.26
C LYS A 250 -12.36 14.92 -16.98
N LEU A 251 -11.57 14.08 -16.29
CA LEU A 251 -10.41 13.42 -16.93
C LEU A 251 -10.16 11.94 -16.62
N LEU A 252 -10.77 11.35 -15.59
CA LEU A 252 -10.97 9.91 -15.37
C LEU A 252 -11.44 9.77 -13.90
N PRO A 253 -12.51 9.04 -13.59
CA PRO A 253 -12.98 8.94 -12.22
C PRO A 253 -11.98 8.18 -11.31
N SER A 254 -11.76 8.74 -10.11
CA SER A 254 -11.42 7.99 -8.90
C SER A 254 -9.99 7.46 -8.70
N SER A 255 -8.96 8.00 -9.35
CA SER A 255 -7.56 7.60 -9.02
C SER A 255 -7.21 7.96 -7.55
N PRO A 256 -6.65 7.03 -6.76
CA PRO A 256 -6.28 7.28 -5.36
C PRO A 256 -5.24 8.39 -5.23
N TYR A 257 -5.53 9.36 -4.37
CA TYR A 257 -4.64 10.49 -4.13
C TYR A 257 -3.76 10.28 -2.90
N LEU A 258 -2.44 10.14 -3.11
CA LEU A 258 -1.48 9.79 -2.07
C LEU A 258 -1.56 10.68 -0.82
N PHE A 259 -1.71 11.99 -1.01
CA PHE A 259 -1.80 12.93 0.10
C PHE A 259 -3.05 12.68 0.95
N HIS A 260 -4.20 12.44 0.32
CA HIS A 260 -5.42 12.13 1.05
C HIS A 260 -5.32 10.79 1.78
N LEU A 261 -4.81 9.76 1.11
CA LEU A 261 -4.60 8.44 1.70
C LEU A 261 -3.67 8.45 2.91
N LYS A 262 -2.57 9.22 2.86
CA LYS A 262 -1.66 9.36 4.00
C LYS A 262 -2.34 9.99 5.21
N ASN A 263 -3.15 11.03 5.00
CA ASN A 263 -3.84 11.69 6.11
C ASN A 263 -4.97 10.82 6.69
N LEU A 264 -5.67 10.03 5.85
CA LEU A 264 -6.59 8.99 6.34
C LEU A 264 -5.84 7.95 7.19
N LEU A 265 -4.68 7.48 6.71
CA LEU A 265 -3.86 6.49 7.41
C LEU A 265 -3.37 6.99 8.77
N GLU A 266 -2.88 8.23 8.85
CA GLU A 266 -2.49 8.84 10.13
C GLU A 266 -3.68 9.00 11.07
N TYR A 267 -4.85 9.39 10.55
CA TYR A 267 -6.06 9.49 11.37
C TYR A 267 -6.49 8.13 11.93
N ALA A 268 -6.47 7.07 11.10
CA ALA A 268 -6.77 5.72 11.54
C ALA A 268 -5.78 5.20 12.60
N ARG A 269 -4.48 5.50 12.45
CA ARG A 269 -3.45 5.17 13.45
C ARG A 269 -3.73 5.84 14.79
N ASP A 270 -4.10 7.11 14.78
CA ASP A 270 -4.45 7.85 15.99
C ASP A 270 -5.71 7.26 16.66
N CYS A 271 -6.70 6.81 15.89
CA CYS A 271 -7.85 6.07 16.43
C CYS A 271 -7.40 4.73 17.05
N SER A 272 -6.56 3.95 16.37
CA SER A 272 -6.02 2.68 16.91
C SER A 272 -5.22 2.90 18.20
N CYS A 273 -4.39 3.95 18.29
CA CYS A 273 -3.63 4.28 19.50
C CYS A 273 -4.52 4.64 20.69
N ARG A 274 -5.76 5.06 20.42
CA ARG A 274 -6.79 5.39 21.41
C ARG A 274 -7.75 4.24 21.69
N ASN A 275 -7.44 3.04 21.20
CA ASN A 275 -8.29 1.84 21.29
C ASN A 275 -9.68 1.99 20.62
N GLN A 276 -9.82 2.92 19.67
CA GLN A 276 -11.03 3.07 18.83
C GLN A 276 -10.89 2.19 17.59
N PHE A 277 -10.88 0.87 17.78
CA PHE A 277 -10.60 -0.12 16.74
C PHE A 277 -11.72 -0.22 15.71
N SER A 278 -12.98 -0.07 16.11
CA SER A 278 -14.12 -0.03 15.18
C SER A 278 -13.96 1.15 14.20
N ARG A 279 -13.72 2.35 14.72
CA ARG A 279 -13.49 3.55 13.89
C ARG A 279 -12.27 3.41 13.00
N ALA A 280 -11.14 2.94 13.54
CA ALA A 280 -9.93 2.74 12.78
C ALA A 280 -10.15 1.75 11.62
N THR A 281 -10.89 0.67 11.87
CA THR A 281 -11.25 -0.36 10.88
C THR A 281 -12.04 0.23 9.73
N ASN A 282 -13.08 1.02 10.02
CA ASN A 282 -13.85 1.70 8.99
C ASN A 282 -12.99 2.65 8.14
N ILE A 283 -12.05 3.38 8.76
CA ILE A 283 -11.12 4.25 8.00
C ILE A 283 -10.14 3.42 7.15
N TYR A 284 -9.63 2.30 7.67
CA TYR A 284 -8.77 1.40 6.89
C TYR A 284 -9.52 0.79 5.70
N LEU A 285 -10.77 0.36 5.88
CA LEU A 285 -11.62 -0.13 4.79
C LEU A 285 -11.88 0.97 3.75
N LEU A 286 -12.11 2.22 4.18
CA LEU A 286 -12.26 3.37 3.28
C LEU A 286 -10.99 3.62 2.45
N ILE A 287 -9.81 3.51 3.06
CA ILE A 287 -8.52 3.60 2.34
C ILE A 287 -8.44 2.49 1.28
N MET A 288 -8.81 1.27 1.65
CA MET A 288 -8.74 0.12 0.75
C MET A 288 -9.78 0.16 -0.37
N GLU A 289 -10.94 0.79 -0.17
CA GLU A 289 -11.92 1.03 -1.23
C GLU A 289 -11.28 1.80 -2.41
N GLN A 290 -10.38 2.75 -2.13
CA GLN A 290 -9.66 3.49 -3.17
C GLN A 290 -8.66 2.63 -3.96
N SER A 291 -8.26 1.46 -3.45
CA SER A 291 -7.36 0.54 -4.18
C SER A 291 -8.02 -0.08 -5.41
N ILE A 292 -9.35 -0.18 -5.44
CA ILE A 292 -10.12 -0.71 -6.57
C ILE A 292 -9.91 0.14 -7.82
N HIS A 293 -9.76 1.46 -7.63
CA HIS A 293 -9.59 2.44 -8.70
C HIS A 293 -8.12 2.79 -8.97
N PHE A 294 -7.17 2.08 -8.35
CA PHE A 294 -5.75 2.32 -8.56
C PHE A 294 -5.36 2.01 -10.01
N ASN A 295 -4.67 2.96 -10.64
CA ASN A 295 -4.17 2.82 -12.00
C ASN A 295 -2.67 3.17 -12.03
N PRO A 296 -1.76 2.20 -12.29
CA PRO A 296 -0.32 2.46 -12.32
C PRO A 296 0.14 3.57 -13.28
N LYS A 297 -0.67 3.93 -14.29
CA LYS A 297 -0.36 4.99 -15.26
C LYS A 297 -0.62 6.39 -14.73
N THR A 298 -1.56 6.54 -13.79
CA THR A 298 -2.04 7.86 -13.32
C THR A 298 -1.89 8.04 -11.81
N SER A 299 -1.82 6.95 -11.05
CA SER A 299 -1.64 6.97 -9.60
C SER A 299 -0.16 6.85 -9.22
N SER A 300 0.22 7.47 -8.11
CA SER A 300 1.57 7.28 -7.56
C SER A 300 1.78 5.83 -7.12
N SER A 301 2.89 5.21 -7.51
CA SER A 301 3.26 3.87 -7.03
C SER A 301 3.38 3.78 -5.51
N LYS A 302 3.63 4.90 -4.83
CA LYS A 302 3.65 5.00 -3.36
C LYS A 302 2.30 4.72 -2.71
N CYS A 303 1.19 4.79 -3.45
CA CYS A 303 -0.11 4.37 -2.93
C CYS A 303 -0.13 2.87 -2.60
N ILE A 304 0.65 2.04 -3.32
CA ILE A 304 0.77 0.60 -3.05
C ILE A 304 1.35 0.37 -1.65
N ASP A 305 2.38 1.13 -1.26
CA ASP A 305 2.94 1.06 0.09
C ASP A 305 1.92 1.44 1.17
N VAL A 306 1.06 2.42 0.88
CA VAL A 306 -0.04 2.81 1.78
C VAL A 306 -1.05 1.67 1.91
N PHE A 307 -1.46 1.05 0.81
CA PHE A 307 -2.41 -0.08 0.83
C PHE A 307 -1.87 -1.29 1.62
N ILE A 308 -0.62 -1.69 1.38
CA ILE A 308 0.01 -2.80 2.13
C ILE A 308 0.10 -2.44 3.62
N GLY A 309 0.53 -1.21 3.94
CA GLY A 309 0.60 -0.73 5.32
C GLY A 309 -0.77 -0.71 6.01
N THR A 310 -1.82 -0.32 5.27
CA THR A 310 -3.21 -0.33 5.74
C THR A 310 -3.69 -1.75 6.04
N LEU A 311 -3.46 -2.72 5.16
CA LEU A 311 -3.83 -4.13 5.39
C LEU A 311 -3.15 -4.70 6.64
N HIS A 312 -1.88 -4.36 6.87
CA HIS A 312 -1.17 -4.77 8.09
C HIS A 312 -1.81 -4.21 9.36
N LEU A 313 -2.16 -2.93 9.36
CA LEU A 313 -2.80 -2.28 10.51
C LEU A 313 -4.23 -2.76 10.73
N LEU A 314 -4.96 -3.03 9.63
CA LEU A 314 -6.28 -3.63 9.67
C LEU A 314 -6.22 -5.03 10.29
N SER A 315 -5.24 -5.86 9.89
CA SER A 315 -5.01 -7.17 10.52
C SER A 315 -4.76 -7.06 12.02
N LYS A 316 -3.95 -6.08 12.46
CA LYS A 316 -3.74 -5.82 13.89
C LYS A 316 -5.02 -5.42 14.61
N CYS A 317 -5.88 -4.61 13.98
CA CYS A 317 -7.16 -4.23 14.56
C CYS A 317 -8.07 -5.43 14.74
N PHE A 318 -8.19 -6.30 13.72
CA PHE A 318 -8.99 -7.52 13.85
C PHE A 318 -8.44 -8.47 14.92
N SER A 319 -7.12 -8.70 14.98
CA SER A 319 -6.55 -9.53 16.06
C SER A 319 -6.79 -8.92 17.44
N LYS A 320 -6.81 -7.59 17.55
CA LYS A 320 -7.10 -6.92 18.82
C LYS A 320 -8.59 -7.07 19.19
N MET A 321 -9.50 -6.84 18.25
CA MET A 321 -10.94 -7.07 18.44
C MET A 321 -11.23 -8.53 18.79
N GLU A 322 -10.61 -9.49 18.10
CA GLU A 322 -10.69 -10.94 18.40
C GLU A 322 -10.23 -11.28 19.82
N SER A 323 -9.34 -10.50 20.43
CA SER A 323 -8.92 -10.71 21.83
C SER A 323 -9.87 -10.10 22.87
N GLU A 324 -10.75 -9.18 22.47
CA GLU A 324 -11.68 -8.51 23.39
C GLU A 324 -12.90 -9.39 23.74
N PRO A 325 -13.64 -9.12 24.83
CA PRO A 325 -14.89 -9.81 25.15
C PRO A 325 -15.96 -9.62 24.08
N VAL A 326 -16.84 -10.62 23.88
CA VAL A 326 -17.89 -10.61 22.83
C VAL A 326 -18.80 -9.38 22.92
N ASP A 327 -19.12 -8.92 24.14
CA ASP A 327 -20.01 -7.77 24.37
C ASP A 327 -19.30 -6.40 24.23
N ASN A 328 -18.01 -6.37 23.88
CA ASN A 328 -17.29 -5.11 23.69
C ASN A 328 -17.80 -4.41 22.42
N PRO A 329 -18.28 -3.16 22.47
CA PRO A 329 -18.77 -2.45 21.28
C PRO A 329 -17.68 -2.29 20.20
N GLU A 330 -16.40 -2.27 20.58
CA GLU A 330 -15.30 -2.21 19.62
C GLU A 330 -15.15 -3.48 18.78
N ARG A 331 -15.87 -4.58 19.10
CA ARG A 331 -15.92 -5.79 18.29
C ARG A 331 -16.92 -5.75 17.14
N GLU A 332 -17.79 -4.74 17.06
CA GLU A 332 -18.86 -4.69 16.04
C GLU A 332 -18.32 -4.89 14.61
N GLU A 333 -17.13 -4.35 14.34
CA GLU A 333 -16.50 -4.44 13.03
C GLU A 333 -15.71 -5.74 12.79
N PHE A 334 -15.57 -6.61 13.79
CA PHE A 334 -15.03 -7.96 13.62
C PHE A 334 -16.15 -8.90 13.15
N SER A 335 -16.43 -8.85 11.85
CA SER A 335 -17.49 -9.62 11.19
C SER A 335 -16.97 -10.38 9.97
N ALA A 336 -17.70 -11.44 9.57
CA ALA A 336 -17.41 -12.19 8.35
C ALA A 336 -17.35 -11.28 7.11
N GLY A 337 -18.30 -10.35 6.99
CA GLY A 337 -18.36 -9.38 5.89
C GLY A 337 -17.12 -8.49 5.79
N ASN A 338 -16.64 -7.94 6.92
CA ASN A 338 -15.45 -7.09 6.94
C ASN A 338 -14.16 -7.88 6.66
N LEU A 339 -14.05 -9.11 7.18
CA LEU A 339 -12.93 -10.01 6.85
C LEU A 339 -12.92 -10.40 5.38
N LEU A 340 -14.09 -10.69 4.78
CA LEU A 340 -14.24 -10.96 3.35
C LEU A 340 -13.87 -9.74 2.50
N MET A 341 -14.21 -8.52 2.94
CA MET A 341 -13.74 -7.30 2.29
C MET A 341 -12.22 -7.17 2.36
N ALA A 342 -11.61 -7.42 3.52
CA ALA A 342 -10.15 -7.40 3.66
C ALA A 342 -9.46 -8.42 2.73
N ILE A 343 -10.00 -9.64 2.63
CA ILE A 343 -9.56 -10.68 1.69
C ILE A 343 -9.69 -10.21 0.24
N THR A 344 -10.83 -9.61 -0.12
CA THR A 344 -11.06 -9.05 -1.46
C THR A 344 -9.99 -7.99 -1.78
N PHE A 345 -9.69 -7.10 -0.82
CA PHE A 345 -8.68 -6.06 -0.98
C PHE A 345 -7.25 -6.62 -1.07
N CYS A 346 -6.94 -7.72 -0.38
CA CYS A 346 -5.70 -8.47 -0.60
C CYS A 346 -5.61 -8.92 -2.07
N THR A 347 -6.65 -9.56 -2.61
CA THR A 347 -6.65 -9.99 -4.03
C THR A 347 -6.49 -8.82 -5.00
N VAL A 348 -7.12 -7.67 -4.75
CA VAL A 348 -6.95 -6.46 -5.56
C VAL A 348 -5.52 -5.94 -5.47
N THR A 349 -4.97 -5.81 -4.26
CA THR A 349 -3.62 -5.27 -4.02
C THR A 349 -2.54 -6.19 -4.62
N ALA A 350 -2.76 -7.50 -4.59
CA ALA A 350 -1.83 -8.49 -5.14
C ALA A 350 -1.55 -8.28 -6.63
N LYS A 351 -2.51 -7.76 -7.41
CA LYS A 351 -2.35 -7.44 -8.85
C LYS A 351 -1.26 -6.40 -9.12
N PHE A 352 -1.02 -5.52 -8.15
CA PHE A 352 -0.11 -4.38 -8.31
C PHE A 352 1.21 -4.57 -7.58
N LEU A 353 1.39 -5.68 -6.85
CA LEU A 353 2.68 -6.00 -6.23
C LEU A 353 3.76 -6.09 -7.32
N PRO A 354 4.88 -5.38 -7.15
CA PRO A 354 5.84 -5.17 -8.23
C PRO A 354 6.31 -6.48 -8.87
N VAL A 355 6.18 -6.55 -10.19
CA VAL A 355 6.89 -7.51 -11.04
C VAL A 355 8.26 -6.93 -11.36
N SER A 356 9.17 -6.82 -10.38
CA SER A 356 10.53 -6.34 -10.66
C SER A 356 11.60 -7.18 -9.99
N SER A 357 12.57 -7.57 -10.79
CA SER A 357 13.63 -8.55 -10.57
C SER A 357 14.85 -8.04 -9.78
N THR A 358 14.69 -7.14 -8.81
CA THR A 358 15.82 -6.67 -7.98
C THR A 358 15.44 -6.35 -6.53
N HIS A 359 16.22 -6.91 -5.60
CA HIS A 359 16.38 -6.63 -4.15
C HIS A 359 15.42 -7.26 -3.12
N PHE A 360 16.06 -7.96 -2.17
CA PHE A 360 15.61 -8.50 -0.87
C PHE A 360 14.52 -7.69 -0.13
N TYR A 361 14.55 -6.35 -0.20
CA TYR A 361 13.55 -5.48 0.44
C TYR A 361 12.12 -5.66 -0.11
N ILE A 362 11.99 -6.02 -1.39
CA ILE A 362 10.70 -6.30 -2.03
C ILE A 362 10.16 -7.67 -1.58
N GLU A 363 11.06 -8.63 -1.33
CA GLU A 363 10.71 -9.99 -0.90
C GLU A 363 10.17 -10.01 0.52
N THR A 364 10.79 -9.29 1.46
CA THR A 364 10.28 -9.18 2.84
C THR A 364 8.87 -8.58 2.86
N LYS A 365 8.64 -7.49 2.13
CA LYS A 365 7.30 -6.87 2.01
C LYS A 365 6.26 -7.83 1.44
N ARG A 366 6.67 -8.68 0.49
CA ARG A 366 5.79 -9.66 -0.12
C ARG A 366 5.46 -10.78 0.86
N LEU A 367 6.43 -11.29 1.60
CA LEU A 367 6.20 -12.28 2.66
C LEU A 367 5.24 -11.72 3.71
N ASP A 368 5.49 -10.50 4.19
CA ASP A 368 4.62 -9.82 5.16
C ASP A 368 3.18 -9.72 4.62
N PHE A 369 3.01 -9.31 3.36
CA PHE A 369 1.71 -9.25 2.70
C PHE A 369 1.01 -10.62 2.66
N MET A 370 1.73 -11.70 2.33
CA MET A 370 1.15 -13.05 2.30
C MET A 370 0.77 -13.55 3.68
N THR A 371 1.57 -13.24 4.71
CA THR A 371 1.22 -13.54 6.09
C THR A 371 -0.03 -12.78 6.52
N ILE A 372 -0.18 -11.51 6.13
CA ILE A 372 -1.39 -10.72 6.41
C ILE A 372 -2.61 -11.34 5.71
N PHE A 373 -2.48 -11.71 4.43
CA PHE A 373 -3.58 -12.32 3.68
C PHE A 373 -3.98 -13.66 4.31
N TYR A 374 -3.02 -14.55 4.59
CA TYR A 374 -3.27 -15.79 5.32
C TYR A 374 -3.99 -15.54 6.65
N LYS A 375 -3.56 -14.54 7.43
CA LYS A 375 -4.22 -14.18 8.70
C LYS A 375 -5.68 -13.79 8.53
N PHE A 376 -6.06 -13.04 7.50
CA PHE A 376 -7.47 -12.71 7.26
C PHE A 376 -8.30 -13.96 6.97
N VAL A 377 -7.80 -14.85 6.11
CA VAL A 377 -8.49 -16.12 5.81
C VAL A 377 -8.59 -16.98 7.07
N LEU A 378 -7.51 -17.07 7.84
CA LEU A 378 -7.48 -17.84 9.09
C LEU A 378 -8.50 -17.31 10.10
N MET A 379 -8.52 -15.99 10.34
CA MET A 379 -9.50 -15.36 11.24
C MET A 379 -10.93 -15.63 10.79
N LEU A 380 -11.19 -15.60 9.48
CA LEU A 380 -12.50 -15.92 8.91
C LEU A 380 -12.89 -17.39 9.17
N VAL A 381 -12.03 -18.34 8.81
CA VAL A 381 -12.29 -19.78 8.95
C VAL A 381 -12.47 -20.18 10.42
N GLN A 382 -11.71 -19.57 11.33
CA GLN A 382 -11.78 -19.85 12.75
C GLN A 382 -13.05 -19.27 13.40
N ASN A 383 -13.35 -18.00 13.15
CA ASN A 383 -14.38 -17.29 13.91
C ASN A 383 -15.76 -17.35 13.24
N PHE A 384 -15.82 -17.68 11.94
CA PHE A 384 -17.05 -17.74 11.16
C PHE A 384 -17.11 -19.04 10.33
N PRO A 385 -17.23 -20.21 10.99
CA PRO A 385 -17.18 -21.51 10.32
C PRO A 385 -18.39 -21.78 9.41
N GLU A 386 -19.51 -21.11 9.66
CA GLU A 386 -20.78 -21.21 8.93
C GLU A 386 -21.04 -19.94 8.13
N LEU A 387 -20.29 -19.74 7.04
CA LEU A 387 -20.56 -18.68 6.08
C LEU A 387 -21.83 -19.01 5.27
N ASN A 388 -22.60 -17.99 4.89
CA ASN A 388 -23.71 -18.18 3.98
C ASN A 388 -23.25 -18.48 2.54
N GLU A 389 -24.17 -18.86 1.64
CA GLU A 389 -23.82 -19.25 0.26
C GLU A 389 -23.10 -18.13 -0.50
N GLN A 390 -23.58 -16.88 -0.39
CA GLN A 390 -22.97 -15.71 -1.06
C GLN A 390 -21.58 -15.38 -0.50
N GLU A 391 -21.39 -15.52 0.81
CA GLU A 391 -20.11 -15.32 1.48
C GLU A 391 -19.08 -16.38 1.07
N ASN A 392 -19.50 -17.65 0.95
CA ASN A 392 -18.65 -18.73 0.45
C ASN A 392 -18.27 -18.52 -1.02
N GLU A 393 -19.24 -18.20 -1.89
CA GLU A 393 -18.97 -17.91 -3.30
C GLU A 393 -17.97 -16.75 -3.44
N LYS A 394 -18.14 -15.68 -2.67
CA LYS A 394 -17.23 -14.54 -2.66
C LYS A 394 -15.81 -14.93 -2.20
N LEU A 395 -15.69 -15.76 -1.16
CA LEU A 395 -14.39 -16.25 -0.68
C LEU A 395 -13.70 -17.09 -1.77
N ASP A 396 -14.45 -18.04 -2.35
CA ASP A 396 -13.97 -18.95 -3.39
C ASP A 396 -13.49 -18.16 -4.62
N ASP A 397 -14.26 -17.17 -5.07
CA ASP A 397 -13.90 -16.28 -6.16
C ASP A 397 -12.65 -15.45 -5.86
N CYS A 398 -12.54 -14.89 -4.66
CA CYS A 398 -11.39 -14.09 -4.26
C CYS A 398 -10.08 -14.89 -4.27
N LEU A 399 -10.12 -16.09 -3.70
CA LEU A 399 -8.96 -16.97 -3.62
C LEU A 399 -8.61 -17.59 -4.97
N THR A 400 -9.61 -18.05 -5.74
CA THR A 400 -9.40 -18.57 -7.11
C THR A 400 -8.74 -17.51 -8.00
N ASN A 401 -9.24 -16.27 -7.96
CA ASN A 401 -8.66 -15.17 -8.72
C ASN A 401 -7.22 -14.86 -8.26
N TYR A 402 -6.98 -14.88 -6.95
CA TYR A 402 -5.64 -14.68 -6.42
C TYR A 402 -4.65 -15.73 -6.92
N PHE A 403 -4.99 -17.03 -6.85
CA PHE A 403 -4.12 -18.11 -7.30
C PHE A 403 -3.87 -18.05 -8.82
N ARG A 404 -4.88 -17.66 -9.62
CA ARG A 404 -4.73 -17.45 -11.07
C ARG A 404 -3.77 -16.31 -11.44
N ILE A 405 -3.71 -15.24 -10.65
CA ILE A 405 -2.86 -14.08 -10.95
C ILE A 405 -1.39 -14.35 -10.58
N ASN A 406 -1.13 -15.24 -9.62
CA ASN A 406 0.19 -15.44 -9.02
C ASN A 406 0.93 -16.71 -9.46
N VAL A 407 0.57 -17.27 -10.62
CA VAL A 407 1.03 -18.58 -11.14
C VAL A 407 2.56 -18.75 -11.21
N ASN A 408 3.34 -17.67 -11.26
CA ASN A 408 4.78 -17.74 -11.60
C ASN A 408 5.75 -17.12 -10.58
N LYS A 409 5.36 -16.86 -9.33
CA LYS A 409 6.32 -16.22 -8.40
C LYS A 409 6.28 -16.73 -6.97
N SER A 410 7.48 -16.98 -6.45
CA SER A 410 7.83 -17.40 -5.10
C SER A 410 7.07 -16.69 -3.98
N THR A 411 6.59 -17.50 -3.02
CA THR A 411 5.89 -17.19 -1.76
C THR A 411 4.37 -17.19 -1.87
N PHE A 412 3.79 -18.37 -1.60
CA PHE A 412 2.37 -18.73 -1.70
C PHE A 412 1.72 -18.79 -0.31
N LEU A 413 0.39 -18.64 -0.23
CA LEU A 413 -0.37 -18.70 1.05
C LEU A 413 -0.15 -20.02 1.81
N LEU A 414 0.13 -21.11 1.09
CA LEU A 414 0.49 -22.41 1.67
C LEU A 414 1.78 -22.34 2.49
N HIS A 415 2.82 -21.61 2.03
CA HIS A 415 4.03 -21.40 2.82
C HIS A 415 3.76 -20.55 4.04
N ALA A 416 2.91 -19.52 3.93
CA ALA A 416 2.53 -18.68 5.05
C ALA A 416 1.81 -19.49 6.14
N ALA A 417 0.88 -20.38 5.75
CA ALA A 417 0.19 -21.28 6.66
C ALA A 417 1.16 -22.20 7.43
N LEU A 418 2.12 -22.80 6.72
CA LEU A 418 3.13 -23.69 7.33
C LEU A 418 4.22 -22.93 8.11
N ASN A 419 4.40 -21.64 7.88
CA ASN A 419 5.36 -20.79 8.59
C ASN A 419 4.82 -20.10 9.83
N ASP A 420 3.52 -20.22 10.10
CA ASP A 420 2.94 -19.62 11.30
C ASP A 420 3.36 -20.38 12.57
N SER A 421 4.54 -20.04 13.09
CA SER A 421 5.06 -20.61 14.34
C SER A 421 4.25 -20.25 15.57
N SER A 422 3.28 -19.33 15.46
CA SER A 422 2.43 -18.95 16.58
C SER A 422 1.30 -19.94 16.82
N ARG A 423 1.06 -20.89 15.90
CA ARG A 423 -0.04 -21.86 16.00
C ARG A 423 0.40 -23.31 15.82
N PRO A 424 -0.19 -24.24 16.59
CA PRO A 424 -0.08 -25.66 16.31
C PRO A 424 -0.85 -26.03 15.03
N LEU A 425 -0.48 -27.14 14.41
CA LEU A 425 -1.31 -27.79 13.41
C LEU A 425 -2.56 -28.34 14.10
N ASP A 426 -3.71 -27.93 13.59
CA ASP A 426 -5.03 -28.25 14.12
C ASP A 426 -6.08 -28.37 12.99
N ALA A 427 -7.33 -28.61 13.37
CA ALA A 427 -8.45 -28.72 12.44
C ALA A 427 -8.63 -27.46 11.56
N ILE A 428 -8.35 -26.28 12.12
CA ILE A 428 -8.49 -25.00 11.41
C ILE A 428 -7.40 -24.90 10.34
N SER A 429 -6.15 -25.21 10.71
CA SER A 429 -5.00 -25.22 9.79
C SER A 429 -5.24 -26.19 8.63
N LEU A 430 -5.73 -27.40 8.92
CA LEU A 430 -6.10 -28.38 7.90
C LEU A 430 -7.18 -27.84 6.97
N LYS A 431 -8.28 -27.29 7.52
CA LYS A 431 -9.40 -26.74 6.74
C LYS A 431 -8.94 -25.59 5.84
N THR A 432 -8.08 -24.70 6.33
CA THR A 432 -7.53 -23.58 5.54
C THR A 432 -6.62 -24.07 4.42
N ILE A 433 -5.74 -25.05 4.67
CA ILE A 433 -4.86 -25.62 3.65
C ILE A 433 -5.70 -26.35 2.58
N GLN A 434 -6.67 -27.15 2.98
CA GLN A 434 -7.58 -27.84 2.04
C GLN A 434 -8.38 -26.86 1.19
N LEU A 435 -8.86 -25.75 1.77
CA LEU A 435 -9.51 -24.68 1.02
C LEU A 435 -8.59 -24.10 -0.06
N PHE A 436 -7.34 -23.77 0.30
CA PHE A 436 -6.37 -23.25 -0.67
C PHE A 436 -6.10 -24.24 -1.81
N LEU A 437 -5.85 -25.51 -1.50
CA LEU A 437 -5.60 -26.55 -2.49
C LEU A 437 -6.81 -26.75 -3.42
N LYS A 438 -8.02 -26.83 -2.86
CA LYS A 438 -9.29 -26.96 -3.62
C LYS A 438 -9.48 -25.82 -4.62
N LEU A 439 -9.07 -24.60 -4.27
CA LEU A 439 -9.25 -23.40 -5.09
C LEU A 439 -8.08 -23.12 -6.06
N GLY A 440 -7.16 -24.08 -6.21
CA GLY A 440 -6.11 -24.02 -7.22
C GLY A 440 -4.78 -23.44 -6.74
N ALA A 441 -4.51 -23.42 -5.42
CA ALA A 441 -3.16 -23.21 -4.94
C ALA A 441 -2.25 -24.34 -5.42
N ASP A 442 -1.15 -24.00 -6.10
CA ASP A 442 -0.18 -24.99 -6.57
C ASP A 442 0.62 -25.56 -5.38
N PRO A 443 0.49 -26.87 -5.07
CA PRO A 443 1.20 -27.50 -3.97
C PRO A 443 2.69 -27.71 -4.25
N ASN A 444 3.14 -27.54 -5.49
CA ASN A 444 4.52 -27.72 -5.92
C ASN A 444 5.29 -26.41 -6.08
N ALA A 445 4.63 -25.29 -5.87
CA ALA A 445 5.25 -24.01 -6.08
C ALA A 445 6.34 -23.74 -5.02
N SER A 446 7.55 -23.40 -5.44
CA SER A 446 8.66 -23.16 -4.52
C SER A 446 8.68 -21.72 -4.01
N ASN A 447 9.05 -21.50 -2.75
CA ASN A 447 9.40 -20.18 -2.25
C ASN A 447 10.78 -19.72 -2.76
N GLU A 448 11.25 -18.57 -2.31
CA GLU A 448 12.55 -17.99 -2.69
C GLU A 448 13.76 -18.87 -2.32
N TYR A 449 13.61 -19.77 -1.35
CA TYR A 449 14.62 -20.76 -0.96
C TYR A 449 14.54 -22.06 -1.77
N GLY A 450 13.71 -22.12 -2.80
CA GLY A 450 13.46 -23.34 -3.56
C GLY A 450 12.66 -24.39 -2.79
N LYS A 451 11.98 -24.02 -1.69
CA LYS A 451 11.21 -24.96 -0.86
C LYS A 451 9.76 -25.00 -1.30
N THR A 452 9.26 -26.17 -1.67
CA THR A 452 7.82 -26.41 -1.82
C THR A 452 7.14 -26.44 -0.43
N PRO A 453 5.81 -26.22 -0.35
CA PRO A 453 5.07 -26.42 0.89
C PRO A 453 5.34 -27.77 1.54
N LEU A 454 5.34 -28.86 0.76
CA LEU A 454 5.59 -30.20 1.29
C LEU A 454 7.02 -30.36 1.82
N LEU A 455 8.03 -29.76 1.17
CA LEU A 455 9.40 -29.76 1.68
C LEU A 455 9.53 -28.99 2.99
N LEU A 456 8.86 -27.84 3.09
CA LEU A 456 8.82 -27.05 4.32
C LEU A 456 8.14 -27.81 5.46
N LEU A 457 7.06 -28.54 5.18
CA LEU A 457 6.39 -29.39 6.16
C LEU A 457 7.32 -30.50 6.67
N ALA A 458 8.02 -31.19 5.76
CA ALA A 458 8.95 -32.27 6.11
C ALA A 458 10.12 -31.79 6.99
N GLU A 459 10.67 -30.60 6.75
CA GLU A 459 11.71 -30.02 7.61
C GLU A 459 11.24 -29.76 9.04
N LYS A 460 9.96 -29.45 9.20
CA LYS A 460 9.34 -29.11 10.48
C LYS A 460 8.78 -30.30 11.24
N TRP A 461 9.11 -31.52 10.83
CA TRP A 461 8.72 -32.77 11.51
C TRP A 461 8.84 -32.66 13.04
N ASP A 462 10.00 -32.25 13.55
CA ASP A 462 10.25 -32.17 14.99
C ASP A 462 9.35 -31.14 15.69
N GLN A 463 9.02 -30.04 15.01
CA GLN A 463 8.18 -28.96 15.54
C GLN A 463 6.74 -29.41 15.73
N PHE A 464 6.28 -30.34 14.88
CA PHE A 464 4.91 -30.85 14.87
C PHE A 464 4.78 -32.26 15.42
N SER A 465 5.85 -32.83 15.99
CA SER A 465 5.87 -34.19 16.55
C SER A 465 4.78 -34.41 17.61
N SER A 466 4.42 -33.37 18.38
CA SER A 466 3.33 -33.39 19.37
C SER A 466 1.92 -33.39 18.76
N GLN A 467 1.78 -33.17 17.46
CA GLN A 467 0.52 -33.04 16.70
C GLN A 467 0.53 -33.99 15.48
N MET A 468 1.04 -35.21 15.66
CA MET A 468 1.29 -36.14 14.57
C MET A 468 0.04 -36.45 13.73
N GLU A 469 -1.15 -36.52 14.35
CA GLU A 469 -2.42 -36.73 13.64
C GLU A 469 -2.68 -35.63 12.60
N TRP A 470 -2.64 -34.35 13.02
CA TRP A 470 -2.84 -33.21 12.13
C TRP A 470 -1.72 -33.09 11.09
N TYR A 471 -0.49 -33.39 11.48
CA TYR A 471 0.64 -33.44 10.58
C TYR A 471 0.40 -34.44 9.43
N ILE A 472 -0.05 -35.65 9.74
CA ILE A 472 -0.36 -36.69 8.73
C ILE A 472 -1.50 -36.23 7.82
N LEU A 473 -2.58 -35.67 8.36
CA LEU A 473 -3.72 -35.21 7.56
C LEU A 473 -3.33 -34.07 6.60
N ILE A 474 -2.51 -33.13 7.05
CA ILE A 474 -2.01 -32.04 6.21
C ILE A 474 -1.04 -32.58 5.17
N PHE A 475 -0.14 -33.49 5.54
CA PHE A 475 0.78 -34.14 4.62
C PHE A 475 0.00 -34.89 3.52
N GLN A 476 -1.04 -35.64 3.90
CA GLN A 476 -1.92 -36.35 2.98
C GLN A 476 -2.66 -35.39 2.05
N ALA A 477 -3.20 -34.28 2.57
CA ALA A 477 -3.86 -33.28 1.72
C ALA A 477 -2.93 -32.72 0.63
N PHE A 478 -1.65 -32.52 0.94
CA PHE A 478 -0.65 -32.10 -0.06
C PHE A 478 -0.39 -33.20 -1.11
N ILE A 479 -0.29 -34.46 -0.71
CA ILE A 479 -0.08 -35.59 -1.64
C ILE A 479 -1.31 -35.76 -2.54
N ASP A 480 -2.51 -35.73 -1.97
CA ASP A 480 -3.78 -35.86 -2.70
C ASP A 480 -3.97 -34.71 -3.69
N ALA A 481 -3.44 -33.51 -3.39
CA ALA A 481 -3.42 -32.37 -4.29
C ALA A 481 -2.32 -32.45 -5.39
N GLY A 482 -1.49 -33.49 -5.40
CA GLY A 482 -0.47 -33.73 -6.43
C GLY A 482 0.93 -33.21 -6.12
N SER A 483 1.31 -33.11 -4.84
CA SER A 483 2.67 -32.73 -4.46
C SER A 483 3.73 -33.75 -4.92
N HIS A 484 4.86 -33.26 -5.41
CA HIS A 484 6.00 -34.07 -5.83
C HIS A 484 6.96 -34.33 -4.67
N LEU A 485 7.17 -35.61 -4.37
CA LEU A 485 8.05 -36.09 -3.30
C LEU A 485 9.56 -35.97 -3.63
N ASP A 486 9.90 -35.80 -4.90
CA ASP A 486 11.27 -35.79 -5.44
C ASP A 486 11.71 -34.43 -5.99
N THR A 487 10.91 -33.38 -5.75
CA THR A 487 11.34 -32.00 -5.98
C THR A 487 12.55 -31.70 -5.11
N ALA A 488 13.63 -31.24 -5.72
CA ALA A 488 14.89 -30.97 -5.07
C ALA A 488 15.14 -29.47 -4.93
N ARG A 489 15.62 -29.06 -3.76
CA ARG A 489 16.17 -27.71 -3.57
C ARG A 489 17.60 -27.61 -4.12
N PRO A 490 18.25 -26.42 -4.12
CA PRO A 490 19.59 -26.24 -4.69
C PRO A 490 20.69 -27.16 -4.13
N ASP A 491 20.60 -27.61 -2.87
CA ASP A 491 21.55 -28.56 -2.26
C ASP A 491 21.27 -30.04 -2.61
N GLY A 492 20.15 -30.32 -3.30
CA GLY A 492 19.74 -31.65 -3.74
C GLY A 492 18.86 -32.44 -2.75
N GLU A 493 18.53 -31.89 -1.58
CA GLU A 493 17.56 -32.49 -0.65
C GLU A 493 16.15 -32.48 -1.25
N THR A 494 15.42 -33.58 -1.03
CA THR A 494 14.01 -33.77 -1.39
C THR A 494 13.18 -34.13 -0.15
N VAL A 495 11.85 -34.15 -0.29
CA VAL A 495 10.96 -34.62 0.78
C VAL A 495 11.33 -36.04 1.20
N LEU A 496 11.58 -36.94 0.24
CA LEU A 496 11.97 -38.32 0.52
C LEU A 496 13.29 -38.44 1.27
N THR A 497 14.30 -37.62 0.94
CA THR A 497 15.59 -37.70 1.65
C THR A 497 15.44 -37.24 3.09
N ILE A 498 14.70 -36.15 3.32
CA ILE A 498 14.43 -35.65 4.67
C ILE A 498 13.67 -36.68 5.49
N LEU A 499 12.58 -37.26 4.95
CA LEU A 499 11.79 -38.27 5.66
C LEU A 499 12.66 -39.48 6.02
N ARG A 500 13.45 -40.04 5.09
CA ARG A 500 14.34 -41.17 5.38
C ARG A 500 15.35 -40.85 6.47
N ASP A 501 15.95 -39.66 6.44
CA ASP A 501 16.95 -39.25 7.43
C ASP A 501 16.32 -39.03 8.81
N ARG A 502 15.06 -38.60 8.87
CA ARG A 502 14.29 -38.52 10.13
C ARG A 502 13.93 -39.90 10.65
N LEU A 503 13.54 -40.83 9.79
CA LEU A 503 13.23 -42.20 10.19
C LEU A 503 14.45 -42.95 10.72
N LYS A 504 15.65 -42.71 10.17
CA LYS A 504 16.90 -43.28 10.71
C LYS A 504 17.25 -42.77 12.11
N LYS A 505 16.72 -41.60 12.51
CA LYS A 505 17.02 -40.95 13.79
C LYS A 505 15.98 -41.24 14.88
N ASN A 506 14.79 -41.74 14.52
CA ASN A 506 13.71 -42.00 15.47
C ASN A 506 13.68 -43.49 15.86
N ASP A 507 13.94 -43.80 17.14
CA ASP A 507 13.88 -45.16 17.69
C ASP A 507 12.43 -45.67 17.92
N GLU A 508 11.43 -44.79 17.94
CA GLU A 508 10.03 -45.10 18.33
C GLU A 508 9.14 -45.70 17.22
N GLY A 509 9.74 -46.19 16.13
CA GLY A 509 9.01 -46.84 15.04
C GLY A 509 8.40 -45.87 14.03
N ILE A 510 8.33 -46.34 12.78
CA ILE A 510 7.83 -45.55 11.64
C ILE A 510 6.31 -45.54 11.70
N HIS A 511 5.68 -44.36 11.69
CA HIS A 511 4.24 -44.29 11.52
C HIS A 511 3.87 -44.91 10.16
N PRO A 512 2.96 -45.90 10.09
CA PRO A 512 2.73 -46.73 8.89
C PRO A 512 2.44 -45.92 7.61
N TYR A 513 1.80 -44.76 7.76
CA TYR A 513 1.57 -43.83 6.67
C TYR A 513 2.88 -43.39 5.97
N PHE A 514 3.91 -42.97 6.72
CA PHE A 514 5.15 -42.49 6.13
C PHE A 514 6.01 -43.60 5.54
N ASP A 515 5.91 -44.82 6.08
CA ASP A 515 6.52 -46.00 5.47
C ASP A 515 5.94 -46.25 4.07
N SER A 516 4.61 -46.20 3.95
CA SER A 516 3.92 -46.29 2.66
C SER A 516 4.32 -45.17 1.70
N VAL A 517 4.40 -43.91 2.16
CA VAL A 517 4.80 -42.76 1.34
C VAL A 517 6.24 -42.90 0.81
N ILE A 518 7.18 -43.32 1.65
CA ILE A 518 8.59 -43.44 1.26
C ILE A 518 8.81 -44.55 0.24
N ASN A 519 8.00 -45.61 0.33
CA ASN A 519 8.01 -46.75 -0.57
C ASN A 519 7.05 -46.58 -1.76
N SER A 520 6.40 -45.41 -1.90
CA SER A 520 5.46 -45.15 -2.98
C SER A 520 6.16 -45.06 -4.36
N VAL A 521 5.48 -45.55 -5.39
CA VAL A 521 5.93 -45.43 -6.77
C VAL A 521 5.60 -44.04 -7.28
N LEU A 522 6.61 -43.28 -7.67
CA LEU A 522 6.44 -41.93 -8.20
C LEU A 522 5.70 -41.96 -9.57
N PRO A 523 4.97 -40.88 -9.93
CA PRO A 523 4.40 -40.75 -11.26
C PRO A 523 5.45 -40.89 -12.37
N LEU A 524 5.08 -41.47 -13.52
CA LEU A 524 5.98 -41.67 -14.67
C LEU A 524 6.66 -40.36 -15.11
N SER A 525 5.93 -39.24 -15.06
CA SER A 525 6.49 -37.91 -15.36
C SER A 525 7.69 -37.56 -14.47
N CYS A 526 7.63 -37.88 -13.18
CA CYS A 526 8.72 -37.65 -12.23
C CYS A 526 9.93 -38.53 -12.57
N TYR A 527 9.71 -39.81 -12.90
CA TYR A 527 10.77 -40.70 -13.39
C TYR A 527 11.44 -40.17 -14.67
N CYS A 528 10.65 -39.74 -15.66
CA CYS A 528 11.18 -39.17 -16.89
C CYS A 528 12.03 -37.92 -16.60
N ALA A 529 11.55 -37.00 -15.75
CA ALA A 529 12.31 -35.82 -15.36
C ALA A 529 13.64 -36.17 -14.67
N ARG A 530 13.62 -37.16 -13.78
CA ARG A 530 14.82 -37.65 -13.09
C ARG A 530 15.83 -38.28 -14.05
N VAL A 531 15.39 -39.11 -15.00
CA VAL A 531 16.26 -39.70 -16.03
C VAL A 531 16.89 -38.62 -16.89
N ILE A 532 16.11 -37.62 -17.32
CA ILE A 532 16.62 -36.46 -18.08
C ILE A 532 17.72 -35.74 -17.29
N ARG A 533 17.49 -35.47 -16.00
CA ARG A 533 18.46 -34.81 -15.10
C ARG A 533 19.70 -35.67 -14.82
N GLN A 534 19.53 -36.97 -14.63
CA GLN A 534 20.59 -37.95 -14.35
C GLN A 534 21.58 -38.07 -15.49
N HIS A 535 21.08 -38.15 -16.72
CA HIS A 535 21.90 -38.33 -17.90
C HIS A 535 22.36 -37.01 -18.51
N GLY A 536 22.08 -35.87 -17.88
CA GLY A 536 22.47 -34.55 -18.36
C GLY A 536 21.92 -34.24 -19.76
N ILE A 537 20.75 -34.80 -20.10
CA ILE A 537 20.11 -34.56 -21.40
C ILE A 537 19.82 -33.07 -21.49
N THR A 538 20.16 -32.43 -22.61
CA THR A 538 19.89 -31.00 -22.81
C THR A 538 18.39 -30.77 -22.97
N PHE A 539 17.83 -29.78 -22.27
CA PHE A 539 16.41 -29.44 -22.38
C PHE A 539 16.12 -27.93 -22.23
N HIS A 540 17.16 -27.10 -22.13
CA HIS A 540 17.06 -25.65 -21.96
C HIS A 540 17.06 -24.88 -23.29
N GLU A 541 17.32 -25.54 -24.42
CA GLU A 541 17.24 -24.90 -25.73
C GLU A 541 15.78 -24.64 -26.09
N ALA A 542 15.48 -23.44 -26.59
CA ALA A 542 14.13 -22.90 -26.79
C ALA A 542 13.21 -23.73 -27.72
N HIS A 543 13.69 -24.84 -28.27
CA HIS A 543 12.99 -25.70 -29.24
C HIS A 543 12.90 -27.18 -28.80
N GLN A 544 13.47 -27.56 -27.64
CA GLN A 544 13.51 -28.97 -27.19
C GLN A 544 12.35 -29.33 -26.24
N LEU A 545 12.00 -28.44 -25.30
CA LEU A 545 10.83 -28.62 -24.42
C LEU A 545 10.02 -27.32 -24.29
N PRO A 546 8.68 -27.40 -24.18
CA PRO A 546 7.86 -26.30 -23.70
C PRO A 546 8.36 -25.77 -22.35
N LEU A 547 8.27 -24.46 -22.11
CA LEU A 547 8.77 -23.80 -20.89
C LEU A 547 8.27 -24.47 -19.60
N GLY A 548 7.00 -24.90 -19.56
CA GLY A 548 6.44 -25.61 -18.42
C GLY A 548 7.10 -26.96 -18.15
N LEU A 549 7.41 -27.73 -19.19
CA LEU A 549 8.13 -29.01 -19.06
C LEU A 549 9.61 -28.80 -18.73
N SER A 550 10.26 -27.77 -19.28
CA SER A 550 11.63 -27.42 -18.89
C SER A 550 11.70 -27.03 -17.41
N ALA A 551 10.74 -26.25 -16.91
CA ALA A 551 10.66 -25.87 -15.50
C ALA A 551 10.40 -27.10 -14.62
N PHE A 552 9.44 -27.95 -15.01
CA PHE A 552 9.15 -29.22 -14.36
C PHE A 552 10.39 -30.09 -14.21
N VAL A 553 11.11 -30.37 -15.31
CA VAL A 553 12.35 -31.17 -15.28
C VAL A 553 13.43 -30.53 -14.39
N SER A 554 13.56 -29.21 -14.42
CA SER A 554 14.57 -28.49 -13.62
C SER A 554 14.39 -28.69 -12.11
N CYS A 555 13.14 -28.81 -11.64
CA CYS A 555 12.80 -28.95 -10.23
C CYS A 555 13.08 -30.36 -9.66
N HIS A 556 13.32 -31.37 -10.50
CA HIS A 556 13.48 -32.76 -10.06
C HIS A 556 14.94 -33.12 -9.75
N SER A 557 15.12 -34.04 -8.80
CA SER A 557 16.43 -34.51 -8.36
C SER A 557 17.18 -35.28 -9.45
N ALA A 558 18.49 -35.06 -9.57
CA ALA A 558 19.38 -35.91 -10.36
C ALA A 558 19.79 -37.20 -9.61
N LYS A 559 19.44 -37.36 -8.33
CA LYS A 559 19.82 -38.53 -7.53
C LYS A 559 18.71 -39.58 -7.52
N VAL A 560 19.08 -40.86 -7.59
CA VAL A 560 18.14 -41.96 -7.35
C VAL A 560 17.84 -42.01 -5.85
N PRO A 561 16.56 -42.02 -5.40
CA PRO A 561 16.25 -42.45 -4.06
C PRO A 561 16.71 -43.90 -3.98
N THR A 562 17.75 -44.15 -3.20
CA THR A 562 18.25 -45.49 -2.94
C THR A 562 17.09 -46.31 -2.41
N SER A 563 16.46 -47.10 -3.29
CA SER A 563 15.73 -48.28 -2.88
C SER A 563 16.73 -49.12 -2.11
N SER A 564 16.34 -49.52 -0.91
CA SER A 564 17.02 -50.56 -0.15
C SER A 564 17.48 -51.66 -1.10
N SER A 565 18.76 -51.99 -0.99
CA SER A 565 19.36 -53.22 -1.45
C SER A 565 18.53 -54.40 -0.92
N PHE A 566 17.61 -54.89 -1.74
CA PHE A 566 17.16 -56.27 -1.74
C PHE A 566 17.52 -56.82 -3.11
N GLU A 567 18.80 -57.06 -3.31
CA GLU A 567 19.38 -58.07 -4.19
C GLU A 567 20.91 -58.03 -3.96
N ASP A 568 21.47 -59.20 -3.70
CA ASP A 568 22.86 -59.56 -3.38
C ASP A 568 23.32 -59.44 -1.90
N GLU A 569 22.76 -60.29 -1.03
CA GLU A 569 23.48 -61.42 -0.36
C GLU A 569 22.50 -62.42 0.29
#